data_AF-A0A2N2MSR5-F1
#
_entry.id   AF-A0A2N2MSR5-F1
#
_cell.length_a   1.000
_cell.length_b   1.000
_cell.length_c   1.000
_cell.angle_alpha   90.00
_cell.angle_beta   90.00
_cell.angle_gamma   90.00
#
_symmetry.space_group_name_H-M   'P 1'
#
loop_
_entity.id
_entity.type
_entity.pdbx_description
1 polymer ?
#
loop_
_entity_poly.entity_id
_entity_poly.type
_entity_poly.pdbx_seq_one_letter_code
_entity_poly.pdbx_strand_id
1 'polypeptide(L)'
;MSSIVPDLKLPLVTVDEAHWQKVHANAAEALEYSIPLKEGFQISTSGFSFVIPDGMDFKAPNIIQIVIGKEELYAMAYEQGLTLYTCDKANLVPMYGSRPFEGFRSGTKLILAIGHLSPPSSELPQPKFTVLWAGVVNIL
;
A
#
# COMPACT_ATOMS: atom_id res chain seq x y z
N MET A 1 20.34 -12.08 -26.45
CA MET A 1 19.08 -11.75 -25.74
C MET A 1 19.34 -10.48 -24.95
N SER A 2 18.73 -9.38 -25.37
CA SER A 2 18.93 -8.07 -24.72
C SER A 2 18.13 -8.06 -23.42
N SER A 3 18.83 -8.02 -22.28
CA SER A 3 18.21 -7.84 -20.97
C SER A 3 17.75 -6.40 -20.88
N ILE A 4 16.48 -6.16 -21.20
CA ILE A 4 15.80 -4.92 -20.80
C ILE A 4 15.59 -5.07 -19.30
N VAL A 5 16.58 -4.71 -18.50
CA VAL A 5 16.31 -4.32 -17.12
C VAL A 5 15.60 -2.98 -17.25
N PRO A 6 14.29 -2.87 -16.94
CA PRO A 6 13.65 -1.58 -16.91
C PRO A 6 14.42 -0.78 -15.87
N ASP A 7 15.05 0.29 -16.33
CA ASP A 7 15.62 1.33 -15.51
C ASP A 7 14.57 1.66 -14.44
N LEU A 8 14.82 1.27 -13.18
CA LEU A 8 13.92 1.55 -12.05
C LEU A 8 13.98 3.07 -11.81
N LYS A 9 13.30 3.84 -12.67
CA LYS A 9 13.23 5.31 -12.64
C LYS A 9 12.53 5.82 -11.38
N LEU A 10 11.78 4.94 -10.71
CA LEU A 10 10.99 5.23 -9.54
C LEU A 10 11.62 4.58 -8.30
N PRO A 11 11.55 5.22 -7.12
CA PRO A 11 12.00 4.62 -5.87
C PRO A 11 11.23 3.33 -5.58
N LEU A 12 11.87 2.37 -4.93
CA LEU A 12 11.26 1.07 -4.59
C LEU A 12 11.02 0.97 -3.09
N VAL A 13 9.79 0.63 -2.71
CA VAL A 13 9.37 0.24 -1.38
C VAL A 13 9.15 -1.27 -1.39
N THR A 14 9.91 -2.03 -0.61
CA THR A 14 9.79 -3.50 -0.55
C THR A 14 9.06 -3.90 0.71
N VAL A 15 7.87 -4.48 0.58
CA VAL A 15 7.06 -4.95 1.69
C VAL A 15 7.84 -6.00 2.49
N ASP A 16 8.04 -5.74 3.78
CA ASP A 16 8.77 -6.61 4.70
C ASP A 16 8.21 -6.54 6.13
N GLU A 17 8.74 -7.40 7.00
CA GLU A 17 8.37 -7.45 8.42
C GLU A 17 8.92 -6.25 9.23
N ALA A 18 10.07 -5.71 8.84
CA ALA A 18 10.75 -4.66 9.60
C ALA A 18 9.98 -3.33 9.55
N HIS A 19 9.27 -3.07 8.46
CA HIS A 19 8.46 -1.88 8.26
C HIS A 19 6.98 -2.11 8.53
N TRP A 20 6.58 -3.33 8.92
CA TRP A 20 5.19 -3.61 9.24
C TRP A 20 4.80 -2.95 10.58
N GLN A 21 3.98 -1.91 10.49
CA GLN A 21 3.40 -1.13 11.57
C GLN A 21 2.30 -1.93 12.30
N LYS A 22 2.71 -3.00 12.99
CA LYS A 22 1.88 -3.82 13.87
C LYS A 22 2.30 -3.65 15.33
N VAL A 23 1.42 -4.03 16.24
CA VAL A 23 1.79 -4.13 17.66
C VAL A 23 2.74 -5.32 17.83
N HIS A 24 3.98 -5.03 18.20
CA HIS A 24 4.98 -6.06 18.51
C HIS A 24 5.00 -6.33 20.02
N ALA A 25 5.01 -7.61 20.41
CA ALA A 25 4.99 -8.02 21.81
C ALA A 25 6.23 -7.54 22.61
N ASN A 26 7.33 -7.28 21.91
CA ASN A 26 8.58 -6.77 22.49
C ASN A 26 8.68 -5.23 22.46
N ALA A 27 7.59 -4.52 22.09
CA ALA A 27 7.56 -3.08 21.89
C ALA A 27 8.60 -2.55 20.87
N ALA A 28 9.09 -3.40 19.95
CA ALA A 28 9.94 -2.95 18.88
C ALA A 28 9.18 -1.96 17.97
N GLU A 29 9.79 -0.81 17.72
CA GLU A 29 9.27 0.16 16.77
C GLU A 29 9.53 -0.32 15.34
N ALA A 30 8.50 -0.30 14.51
CA ALA A 30 8.62 -0.63 13.10
C ALA A 30 9.33 0.49 12.35
N LEU A 31 10.20 0.12 11.40
CA LEU A 31 10.93 1.07 10.57
C LEU A 31 9.98 1.81 9.61
N GLU A 32 10.45 2.96 9.14
CA GLU A 32 9.77 3.76 8.12
C GLU A 32 10.65 3.88 6.87
N TYR A 33 10.02 3.88 5.70
CA TYR A 33 10.74 4.15 4.45
C TYR A 33 11.01 5.64 4.31
N SER A 34 12.11 5.97 3.65
CA SER A 34 12.40 7.32 3.15
C SER A 34 12.78 7.22 1.68
N ILE A 35 12.02 7.86 0.81
CA ILE A 35 12.24 7.82 -0.63
C ILE A 35 12.30 9.24 -1.21
N PRO A 36 13.11 9.49 -2.25
CA PRO A 36 13.17 10.82 -2.86
C PRO A 36 11.88 11.13 -3.62
N LEU A 37 11.49 12.40 -3.64
CA LEU A 37 10.38 12.86 -4.48
C LEU A 37 10.62 12.56 -5.97
N LYS A 38 9.64 11.86 -6.57
CA LYS A 38 9.51 11.56 -8.00
C LYS A 38 8.01 11.61 -8.36
N GLU A 39 7.70 11.38 -9.64
CA GLU A 39 6.31 11.27 -10.14
C GLU A 39 5.51 10.11 -9.50
N GLY A 40 6.20 9.20 -8.82
CA GLY A 40 5.62 8.06 -8.13
C GLY A 40 6.69 7.21 -7.45
N PHE A 41 6.28 6.05 -6.95
CA PHE A 41 7.19 5.02 -6.44
C PHE A 41 6.62 3.64 -6.74
N GLN A 42 7.46 2.62 -6.67
CA GLN A 42 7.05 1.23 -6.85
C GLN A 42 6.96 0.52 -5.51
N ILE A 43 5.98 -0.38 -5.40
CA ILE A 43 5.79 -1.25 -4.25
C ILE A 43 6.09 -2.68 -4.73
N SER A 44 7.10 -3.30 -4.14
CA SER A 44 7.39 -4.71 -4.34
C SER A 44 6.80 -5.53 -3.19
N THR A 45 5.98 -6.52 -3.51
CA THR A 45 5.48 -7.52 -2.56
C THR A 45 6.21 -8.86 -2.70
N SER A 46 7.25 -8.90 -3.55
CA SER A 46 8.02 -10.10 -3.81
C SER A 46 8.69 -10.60 -2.53
N GLY A 47 8.51 -11.89 -2.22
CA GLY A 47 9.07 -12.52 -1.04
C GLY A 47 8.30 -12.28 0.26
N PHE A 48 7.26 -11.44 0.26
CA PHE A 48 6.39 -11.26 1.42
C PHE A 48 5.17 -12.18 1.36
N SER A 49 4.85 -12.85 2.47
CA SER A 49 3.70 -13.73 2.58
C SER A 49 2.65 -13.11 3.50
N PHE A 50 1.48 -12.78 2.94
CA PHE A 50 0.36 -12.27 3.72
C PHE A 50 -0.33 -13.43 4.45
N VAL A 51 -0.13 -13.49 5.77
CA VAL A 51 -0.79 -14.49 6.63
C VAL A 51 -2.24 -14.07 6.85
N ILE A 52 -3.18 -14.91 6.44
CA ILE A 52 -4.61 -14.72 6.66
C ILE A 52 -5.08 -15.79 7.64
N PRO A 53 -5.67 -15.42 8.79
CA PRO A 53 -6.16 -16.39 9.76
C PRO A 53 -7.21 -17.34 9.19
N ASP A 54 -7.28 -18.55 9.76
CA ASP A 54 -8.36 -19.48 9.48
C ASP A 54 -9.73 -18.88 9.85
N GLY A 55 -10.75 -19.22 9.07
CA GLY A 55 -12.11 -18.68 9.26
C GLY A 55 -12.38 -17.33 8.59
N MET A 56 -11.40 -16.73 7.90
CA MET A 56 -11.63 -15.54 7.08
C MET A 56 -12.26 -15.91 5.73
N ASP A 57 -13.23 -15.09 5.30
CA ASP A 57 -13.99 -15.23 4.04
C ASP A 57 -13.18 -14.85 2.78
N PHE A 58 -11.93 -14.41 2.94
CA PHE A 58 -11.03 -14.10 1.85
C PHE A 58 -9.70 -14.84 2.00
N LYS A 59 -8.99 -15.00 0.87
CA LYS A 59 -7.73 -15.76 0.79
C LYS A 59 -6.53 -14.94 0.29
N ALA A 60 -6.74 -13.67 -0.05
CA ALA A 60 -5.69 -12.77 -0.50
C ALA A 60 -6.09 -11.30 -0.30
N PRO A 61 -5.10 -10.38 -0.24
CA PRO A 61 -5.37 -8.96 -0.45
C PRO A 61 -5.98 -8.71 -1.85
N ASN A 62 -6.77 -7.64 -1.96
CA ASN A 62 -7.36 -7.17 -3.22
C ASN A 62 -7.17 -5.67 -3.44
N ILE A 63 -6.60 -4.94 -2.47
CA ILE A 63 -6.44 -3.49 -2.54
C ILE A 63 -5.15 -3.04 -1.87
N ILE A 64 -4.58 -1.97 -2.43
CA ILE A 64 -3.52 -1.17 -1.82
C ILE A 64 -4.12 0.22 -1.57
N GLN A 65 -4.00 0.74 -0.35
CA GLN A 65 -4.45 2.08 0.04
C GLN A 65 -3.27 2.96 0.44
N ILE A 66 -3.33 4.22 0.04
CA ILE A 66 -2.42 5.30 0.39
C ILE A 66 -3.19 6.35 1.17
N VAL A 67 -2.72 6.69 2.38
CA VAL A 67 -3.31 7.73 3.23
C VAL A 67 -2.24 8.77 3.53
N ILE A 68 -2.41 9.97 2.98
CA ILE A 68 -1.50 11.12 3.22
C ILE A 68 -2.08 12.03 4.33
N GLY A 69 -3.40 12.05 4.48
CA GLY A 69 -4.11 12.87 5.46
C GLY A 69 -5.61 12.57 5.44
N LYS A 70 -6.39 13.38 6.15
CA LYS A 70 -7.85 13.17 6.30
C LYS A 70 -8.65 13.28 4.99
N GLU A 71 -8.13 14.02 4.00
CA GLU A 71 -8.82 14.31 2.72
C GLU A 71 -8.08 13.74 1.50
N GLU A 72 -7.01 12.97 1.75
CA GLU A 72 -6.10 12.45 0.73
C GLU A 72 -5.95 10.94 0.93
N LEU A 73 -7.01 10.21 0.57
CA LEU A 73 -7.07 8.75 0.57
C LEU A 73 -7.18 8.24 -0.87
N TYR A 74 -6.25 7.38 -1.25
CA TYR A 74 -6.16 6.84 -2.59
C TYR A 74 -6.05 5.32 -2.53
N ALA A 75 -6.48 4.66 -3.61
CA ALA A 75 -6.38 3.23 -3.71
C ALA A 75 -6.04 2.77 -5.13
N MET A 76 -5.49 1.57 -5.21
CA MET A 76 -5.29 0.82 -6.45
C MET A 76 -5.57 -0.67 -6.19
N ALA A 77 -5.86 -1.42 -7.24
CA ALA A 77 -6.11 -2.85 -7.13
C ALA A 77 -4.83 -3.60 -6.73
N TYR A 78 -4.97 -4.56 -5.82
CA TYR A 78 -3.96 -5.60 -5.63
C TYR A 78 -4.36 -6.78 -6.51
N GLU A 79 -3.63 -7.00 -7.60
CA GLU A 79 -3.86 -8.13 -8.50
C GLU A 79 -3.02 -9.34 -8.08
N GLN A 80 -3.66 -10.50 -7.96
CA GLN A 80 -2.95 -11.74 -7.67
C GLN A 80 -2.02 -12.11 -8.82
N GLY A 81 -0.79 -12.53 -8.48
CA GLY A 81 0.24 -12.88 -9.46
C GLY A 81 1.13 -11.71 -9.89
N LEU A 82 0.74 -10.46 -9.59
CA LEU A 82 1.66 -9.32 -9.65
C LEU A 82 2.42 -9.19 -8.34
N THR A 83 3.69 -8.79 -8.43
CA THR A 83 4.53 -8.51 -7.25
C THR A 83 5.13 -7.11 -7.26
N LEU A 84 4.84 -6.32 -8.30
CA LEU A 84 5.37 -4.97 -8.47
C LEU A 84 4.23 -4.06 -8.90
N TYR A 85 4.02 -3.00 -8.14
CA TYR A 85 2.91 -2.08 -8.30
C TYR A 85 3.45 -0.65 -8.42
N THR A 86 3.06 0.07 -9.46
CA THR A 86 3.45 1.48 -9.61
C THR A 86 2.40 2.36 -8.94
N CYS A 87 2.84 3.12 -7.94
CA CYS A 87 2.07 4.09 -7.20
C CYS A 87 2.33 5.48 -7.79
N ASP A 88 1.45 5.92 -8.68
CA ASP A 88 1.54 7.20 -9.39
C ASP A 88 0.14 7.74 -9.72
N LYS A 89 0.10 8.88 -10.42
CA LYS A 89 -1.17 9.52 -10.82
C LYS A 89 -2.02 8.71 -11.79
N ALA A 90 -1.43 7.82 -12.58
CA ALA A 90 -2.19 7.00 -13.53
C ALA A 90 -2.91 5.83 -12.83
N ASN A 91 -2.33 5.32 -11.73
CA ASN A 91 -2.82 4.12 -11.06
C ASN A 91 -3.62 4.40 -9.79
N LEU A 92 -3.41 5.55 -9.15
CA LEU A 92 -4.12 5.93 -7.93
C LEU A 92 -5.50 6.53 -8.21
N VAL A 93 -6.52 5.93 -7.61
CA VAL A 93 -7.90 6.41 -7.66
C VAL A 93 -8.27 7.04 -6.31
N PRO A 94 -8.84 8.25 -6.28
CA PRO A 94 -9.33 8.85 -5.03
C PRO A 94 -10.48 8.03 -4.45
N MET A 95 -10.43 7.76 -3.14
CA MET A 95 -11.54 7.14 -2.40
C MET A 95 -12.65 8.16 -2.13
N TYR A 96 -13.86 7.68 -1.79
CA TYR A 96 -15.01 8.55 -1.50
C TYR A 96 -14.66 9.61 -0.45
N GLY A 97 -14.94 10.88 -0.77
CA GLY A 97 -14.62 12.03 0.09
C GLY A 97 -13.19 12.57 -0.05
N SER A 98 -12.33 11.95 -0.87
CA SER A 98 -10.97 12.44 -1.13
C SER A 98 -10.89 13.37 -2.32
N ARG A 99 -9.92 14.29 -2.29
CA ARG A 99 -9.57 15.14 -3.43
C ARG A 99 -8.89 14.31 -4.53
N PRO A 100 -8.94 14.70 -5.81
CA PRO A 100 -8.16 14.06 -6.86
C PRO A 100 -6.68 13.99 -6.52
N PHE A 101 -5.99 12.92 -6.94
CA PHE A 101 -4.55 12.81 -6.74
C PHE A 101 -3.81 13.69 -7.74
N GLU A 102 -3.06 14.67 -7.23
CA GLU A 102 -2.28 15.59 -8.07
C GLU A 102 -0.81 15.20 -8.18
N GLY A 103 -0.32 14.30 -7.32
CA GLY A 103 1.07 13.89 -7.21
C GLY A 103 1.55 13.91 -5.76
N PHE A 104 2.72 13.31 -5.51
CA PHE A 104 3.37 13.37 -4.20
C PHE A 104 4.04 14.73 -3.99
N ARG A 105 4.19 15.12 -2.71
CA ARG A 105 4.87 16.36 -2.32
C ARG A 105 6.03 16.02 -1.39
N SER A 106 7.16 16.70 -1.53
CA SER A 106 8.28 16.58 -0.59
C SER A 106 7.83 16.96 0.82
N GLY A 107 8.39 16.28 1.82
CA GLY A 107 7.99 16.38 3.23
C GLY A 107 6.68 15.66 3.58
N THR A 108 6.09 14.93 2.64
CA THR A 108 4.84 14.18 2.89
C THR A 108 5.14 12.85 3.58
N LYS A 109 4.41 12.58 4.66
CA LYS A 109 4.35 11.27 5.31
C LYS A 109 3.05 10.58 4.93
N LEU A 110 3.13 9.34 4.46
CA LEU A 110 1.96 8.56 4.07
C LEU A 110 1.95 7.17 4.71
N ILE A 111 0.75 6.64 4.89
CA ILE A 111 0.51 5.24 5.25
C ILE A 111 0.25 4.48 3.96
N LEU A 112 1.00 3.41 3.75
CA LEU A 112 0.77 2.42 2.71
C LEU A 112 0.16 1.18 3.36
N ALA A 113 -1.09 0.86 3.05
CA ALA A 113 -1.78 -0.30 3.59
C ALA A 113 -2.13 -1.30 2.47
N ILE A 114 -1.81 -2.57 2.68
CA ILE A 114 -2.20 -3.66 1.78
C ILE A 114 -3.16 -4.55 2.55
N GLY A 115 -4.29 -4.88 1.93
CA GLY A 115 -5.31 -5.64 2.62
C GLY A 115 -6.44 -6.10 1.72
N HIS A 116 -7.53 -6.47 2.36
CA HIS A 116 -8.73 -6.93 1.71
C HIS A 116 -9.90 -5.99 2.01
N LEU A 117 -10.47 -5.39 0.98
CA LEU A 117 -11.71 -4.62 1.05
C LEU A 117 -12.88 -5.54 0.73
N SER A 118 -13.66 -5.88 1.76
CA SER A 118 -14.93 -6.59 1.59
C SER A 118 -16.04 -5.60 1.23
N PRO A 119 -16.93 -5.95 0.29
CA PRO A 119 -18.05 -5.10 -0.07
C PRO A 119 -19.04 -4.96 1.11
N PRO A 120 -19.92 -3.94 1.07
CA PRO A 120 -21.02 -3.84 2.02
C PRO A 120 -21.88 -5.10 2.04
N SER A 121 -22.38 -5.46 3.21
CA SER A 121 -23.38 -6.52 3.42
C SER A 121 -24.61 -5.97 4.14
N SER A 122 -25.65 -6.79 4.26
CA SER A 122 -26.84 -6.44 5.06
C SER A 122 -26.53 -6.20 6.55
N GLU A 123 -25.48 -6.81 7.07
CA GLU A 123 -25.04 -6.68 8.46
C GLU A 123 -24.01 -5.55 8.64
N LEU A 124 -23.19 -5.29 7.61
CA LEU A 124 -22.19 -4.23 7.57
C LEU A 124 -22.44 -3.35 6.35
N PRO A 125 -23.25 -2.28 6.48
CA PRO A 125 -23.64 -1.45 5.34
C PRO A 125 -22.49 -0.62 4.76
N GLN A 126 -21.32 -0.63 5.41
CA GLN A 126 -20.11 0.02 4.92
C GLN A 126 -19.08 -1.04 4.51
N PRO A 127 -18.28 -0.78 3.45
CA PRO A 127 -17.18 -1.65 3.10
C PRO A 127 -16.22 -1.84 4.29
N LYS A 128 -15.80 -3.08 4.52
CA LYS A 128 -14.85 -3.41 5.59
C LYS A 128 -13.46 -3.56 4.98
N PHE A 129 -12.53 -2.69 5.38
CA PHE A 129 -11.12 -2.86 5.03
C PHE A 129 -10.39 -3.64 6.14
N THR A 130 -9.89 -4.81 5.79
CA THR A 130 -9.04 -5.64 6.68
C THR A 130 -7.58 -5.48 6.27
N VAL A 131 -6.79 -4.84 7.13
CA VAL A 131 -5.36 -4.61 6.89
C VAL A 131 -4.58 -5.92 7.10
N LEU A 132 -3.76 -6.29 6.12
CA LEU A 132 -2.84 -7.43 6.21
C LEU A 132 -1.40 -6.98 6.38
N TRP A 133 -1.06 -5.80 5.86
CA TRP A 133 0.21 -5.14 6.08
C TRP A 133 0.01 -3.63 6.03
N ALA A 134 0.74 -2.89 6.85
CA ALA A 134 0.78 -1.44 6.79
C ALA A 134 2.20 -0.95 7.05
N GLY A 135 2.67 -0.03 6.23
CA GLY A 135 3.96 0.63 6.35
C GLY A 135 3.80 2.14 6.28
N VAL A 136 4.86 2.85 6.65
CA VAL A 136 4.93 4.31 6.60
C VAL A 136 6.04 4.72 5.66
N VAL A 137 5.74 5.65 4.76
CA VAL A 137 6.67 6.16 3.74
C VAL A 137 6.80 7.67 3.88
N ASN A 138 8.04 8.13 4.00
CA ASN A 138 8.39 9.54 4.00
C ASN A 138 8.91 9.92 2.61
N ILE A 139 8.26 10.90 1.98
CA ILE A 139 8.71 11.49 0.72
C ILE A 139 9.66 12.64 1.05
N LEU A 140 10.93 12.49 0.67
CA LEU A 140 11.99 13.48 0.89
C LEU A 140 12.01 14.53 -0.21
#